data_AF-A0A949WSY1-F1
#
_entry.id   AF-A0A949WSY1-F1
#
_cell.length_a   1.000
_cell.length_b   1.000
_cell.length_c   1.000
_cell.angle_alpha   90.00
_cell.angle_beta   90.00
_cell.angle_gamma   90.00
#
_symmetry.space_group_name_H-M   'P 1'
#
loop_
_entity.id
_entity.type
_entity.pdbx_description
1 polymer ?
#
loop_
_entity_poly.entity_id
_entity_poly.type
_entity_poly.pdbx_seq_one_letter_code
_entity_poly.pdbx_strand_id
1 'polypeptide(L)' 'MQRVPVINKEGYPLMPTKPSRARRWLKSGKAVIWKNKLNVFAIQLTVDAAKGDTQPLVVGIDPGKLYTVRFVG' A
#
# COMPACT_ATOMS: atom_id res chain seq x y z
N MET A 1 7.45 1.52 11.24
CA MET A 1 6.24 2.40 11.30
C MET A 1 5.07 1.70 10.62
N GLN A 2 4.03 1.37 11.39
CA GLN A 2 2.83 0.70 10.88
C GLN A 2 2.08 1.62 9.89
N ARG A 3 1.76 1.11 8.70
CA ARG A 3 0.94 1.81 7.69
C ARG A 3 -0.52 1.42 7.86
N VAL A 4 -1.43 2.32 7.50
CA VAL A 4 -2.87 2.07 7.49
C VAL A 4 -3.31 1.82 6.04
N PRO A 5 -3.91 0.66 5.72
CA PRO A 5 -4.51 0.42 4.41
C PRO A 5 -5.61 1.44 4.13
N VAL A 6 -5.64 1.91 2.88
CA VAL A 6 -6.63 2.89 2.41
C VAL A 6 -7.40 2.28 1.26
N ILE A 7 -8.71 2.38 1.31
CA ILE A 7 -9.63 1.93 0.27
C ILE A 7 -10.28 3.18 -0.33
N ASN A 8 -10.42 3.23 -1.65
CA ASN A 8 -11.10 4.34 -2.31
C ASN A 8 -12.63 4.23 -2.15
N LYS A 9 -13.36 5.22 -2.68
CA LYS A 9 -14.82 5.28 -2.55
C LYS A 9 -15.53 4.11 -3.24
N GLU A 10 -14.96 3.59 -4.32
CA GLU A 10 -15.47 2.45 -5.09
C GLU A 10 -15.07 1.09 -4.52
N GLY A 11 -14.24 1.03 -3.47
CA GLY A 11 -13.81 -0.21 -2.82
C GLY A 11 -12.46 -0.76 -3.27
N TYR A 12 -11.72 -0.05 -4.12
CA TYR A 12 -10.39 -0.45 -4.58
C TYR A 12 -9.28 -0.05 -3.60
N PRO A 13 -8.27 -0.91 -3.38
CA PRO A 13 -7.11 -0.56 -2.55
C PRO A 13 -6.28 0.58 -3.14
N LEU A 14 -5.80 1.47 -2.26
CA LEU A 14 -4.87 2.56 -2.55
C LEU A 14 -3.55 2.38 -1.79
N MET A 15 -2.57 3.24 -2.10
CA MET A 15 -1.32 3.31 -1.34
C MET A 15 -1.60 3.51 0.17
N PRO A 16 -1.03 2.65 1.04
CA PRO A 16 -1.19 2.80 2.48
C PRO A 16 -0.65 4.13 3.00
N THR A 17 -1.28 4.68 4.03
CA THR A 17 -0.94 5.99 4.57
C THR A 17 -0.35 5.93 5.99
N LYS A 18 0.12 7.08 6.47
CA LYS A 18 0.57 7.24 7.87
C LYS A 18 -0.64 7.25 8.80
N PRO A 19 -0.57 6.63 10.00
CA PRO A 19 -1.67 6.65 10.96
C PRO A 19 -2.15 8.05 11.35
N SER A 20 -1.24 9.03 11.41
CA SER A 20 -1.59 10.43 11.69
C SER A 20 -2.48 11.06 10.62
N ARG A 21 -2.28 10.72 9.34
CA ARG A 21 -3.12 11.18 8.23
C ARG A 21 -4.48 10.50 8.25
N ALA A 22 -4.52 9.19 8.49
CA ALA A 22 -5.77 8.44 8.64
C ALA A 22 -6.66 9.03 9.75
N ARG A 23 -6.11 9.35 10.92
CA ARG A 23 -6.85 10.01 12.01
C ARG A 23 -7.42 11.37 11.62
N ARG A 24 -6.66 12.20 10.89
CA ARG A 24 -7.14 13.50 10.41
C ARG A 24 -8.33 13.34 9.47
N TRP A 25 -8.29 12.37 8.56
CA TRP A 25 -9.41 12.11 7.64
C TRP A 25 -10.66 11.60 8.37
N LEU A 26 -10.50 10.70 9.34
CA LEU A 26 -11.61 10.25 10.18
C LEU A 26 -12.22 11.43 10.95
N LYS A 27 -11.40 12.26 11.60
CA LYS A 27 -11.86 13.44 12.36
C LYS A 27 -12.57 14.46 11.47
N SER A 28 -12.15 14.60 10.21
CA SER A 28 -12.74 15.55 9.27
C SER A 28 -13.86 14.94 8.39
N GLY A 29 -14.32 13.72 8.66
CA GLY A 29 -15.38 13.06 7.87
C GLY A 29 -15.00 12.68 6.43
N LYS A 30 -13.70 12.69 6.08
CA LYS A 30 -13.21 12.35 4.73
C LYS A 30 -12.95 10.84 4.56
N ALA A 31 -13.08 10.08 5.64
CA ALA A 31 -12.94 8.64 5.65
C ALA A 31 -13.81 8.01 6.74
N VAL A 32 -14.08 6.72 6.59
CA VAL A 32 -14.73 5.86 7.58
C VAL A 32 -13.87 4.62 7.86
N ILE A 33 -14.15 3.91 8.95
CA ILE A 33 -13.49 2.63 9.24
C ILE A 33 -14.00 1.59 8.25
N TRP A 34 -13.07 0.91 7.57
CA TRP A 34 -13.38 -0.15 6.62
C TRP A 34 -13.55 -1.49 7.35
N LYS A 35 -14.76 -2.05 7.29
CA LYS A 35 -15.05 -3.38 7.86
C LYS A 35 -14.56 -4.46 6.89
N ASN A 36 -13.65 -5.30 7.35
CA ASN A 36 -13.12 -6.43 6.58
C ASN A 36 -13.10 -7.70 7.44
N LYS A 37 -13.06 -8.86 6.77
CA LYS A 37 -13.06 -10.17 7.43
C LYS A 37 -11.78 -10.47 8.23
N LEU A 38 -10.70 -9.73 7.97
CA LEU A 38 -9.39 -9.93 8.58
C LEU A 38 -9.23 -9.17 9.91
N ASN A 39 -10.25 -8.43 10.35
CA ASN A 39 -10.20 -7.54 11.52
C ASN A 39 -9.00 -6.55 11.50
N VAL A 40 -8.51 -6.21 10.30
CA VAL A 40 -7.42 -5.26 10.13
C VAL A 40 -7.99 -3.84 10.18
N PHE A 41 -7.39 -2.97 10.99
CA PHE A 41 -7.73 -1.55 10.97
C PHE A 41 -7.35 -0.93 9.61
N ALA A 42 -8.37 -0.59 8.84
CA ALA A 42 -8.26 0.07 7.54
C ALA A 42 -9.29 1.19 7.45
N ILE A 43 -9.08 2.13 6.52
CA ILE A 43 -10.02 3.22 6.28
C ILE A 43 -10.48 3.25 4.82
N GLN A 44 -11.72 3.64 4.60
CA GLN A 44 -12.27 3.90 3.27
C GLN A 44 -12.53 5.40 3.11
N LEU A 45 -12.06 5.98 2.00
CA LEU A 45 -12.32 7.38 1.66
C LEU A 45 -13.78 7.57 1.23
N THR A 46 -14.39 8.66 1.69
CA THR A 46 -15.76 9.07 1.31
C THR A 46 -15.77 10.12 0.19
N VAL A 47 -14.61 10.73 -0.03
CA VAL A 47 -14.33 11.71 -1.10
C VAL A 47 -13.44 11.07 -2.14
N ASP A 48 -13.47 11.61 -3.35
CA ASP A 48 -12.57 11.16 -4.40
C ASP A 48 -11.13 11.33 -3.93
N ALA A 49 -10.34 10.26 -4.10
CA ALA A 49 -8.94 10.33 -3.83
C ALA A 49 -8.33 11.34 -4.81
N ALA A 50 -7.61 12.35 -4.30
CA ALA A 50 -6.71 13.11 -5.16
C ALA A 50 -5.81 12.10 -5.88
N LYS A 51 -5.70 12.20 -7.22
CA LYS A 51 -4.79 11.36 -8.02
C LYS A 51 -3.44 11.30 -7.30
N GLY A 52 -3.18 10.18 -6.66
CA GLY A 52 -2.02 9.97 -5.81
C GLY A 52 -1.07 9.01 -6.49
N ASP A 53 0.22 9.27 -6.30
CA ASP A 53 1.32 8.56 -6.94
C ASP A 53 1.19 7.04 -6.74
N THR A 54 0.93 6.35 -7.85
CA THR A 54 1.11 4.90 -7.91
C THR A 54 2.62 4.63 -7.92
N GLN A 55 3.06 3.64 -7.16
CA GLN A 55 4.43 3.16 -7.24
C GLN A 55 4.57 2.48 -8.61
N PRO A 56 5.57 2.83 -9.43
CA PRO A 56 5.89 2.08 -10.62
C PRO A 56 6.17 0.62 -10.22
N LEU A 57 5.52 -0.34 -10.88
CA LEU A 57 5.85 -1.75 -10.71
C LEU A 57 7.19 -1.99 -11.41
N VAL A 58 8.29 -2.00 -10.65
CA VAL A 58 9.61 -2.30 -11.18
C VAL A 58 9.88 -3.79 -11.01
N VAL A 59 9.98 -4.52 -12.13
CA VAL A 59 10.50 -5.90 -12.13
C VAL A 59 12.03 -5.82 -12.07
N GLY A 60 12.60 -6.04 -10.88
CA GLY A 60 14.03 -6.24 -10.74
C GLY A 60 14.39 -7.65 -11.20
N ILE A 61 15.00 -7.78 -12.38
CA ILE A 61 15.68 -9.01 -12.78
C ILE A 61 17.06 -8.95 -12.11
N ASP A 62 17.28 -9.75 -11.07
CA ASP A 62 18.62 -9.99 -10.52
C ASP A 62 19.23 -11.18 -11.30
N PRO A 63 20.20 -10.95 -12.20
CA PRO A 63 20.79 -12.04 -12.97
C PRO A 63 21.67 -12.97 -12.12
N GLY A 64 21.90 -12.67 -10.84
CA GLY A 64 22.76 -13.46 -9.97
C GLY A 64 24.24 -13.37 -10.38
N LYS A 65 25.14 -13.50 -9.41
CA LYS A 65 26.58 -13.56 -9.67
C LYS A 65 26.93 -14.94 -10.21
N LEU A 66 27.21 -15.05 -11.51
CA LEU A 66 27.77 -16.25 -12.12
C LEU A 66 29.18 -16.50 -11.57
N TYR A 67 29.30 -17.26 -10.47
CA TYR A 67 30.56 -17.91 -10.14
C TYR A 67 30.70 -19.10 -11.08
N THR A 68 31.47 -18.95 -12.15
CA THR A 68 31.95 -20.08 -12.95
C THR A 68 32.86 -20.92 -12.07
N VAL A 69 32.35 -22.04 -11.54
CA VAL A 69 33.21 -23.09 -10.98
C VAL A 69 33.90 -23.74 -12.18
N ARG A 70 35.17 -23.40 -12.39
CA ARG A 70 36.03 -24.11 -13.34
C ARG A 70 36.41 -25.44 -12.67
N PHE A 71 35.77 -26.54 -13.06
CA PHE A 71 36.33 -27.86 -12.79
C PHE A 71 37.48 -28.07 -13.77
N VAL A 72 38.70 -28.04 -13.25
CA VAL A 72 39.86 -28.63 -13.90
C VAL A 72 40.01 -30.02 -13.30
N GLY A 73 39.84 -31.04 -14.14
CA GLY A 73 40.04 -32.45 -13.85
C GLY A 73 40.19 -33.19 -15.17
#